data_AF-I1BSR4-F1
#
_entry.id   AF-I1BSR4-F1
#
_cell.length_a   1.000
_cell.length_b   1.000
_cell.length_c   1.000
_cell.angle_alpha   90.00
_cell.angle_beta   90.00
_cell.angle_gamma   90.00
#
_symmetry.space_group_name_H-M   'P 1'
#
loop_
_entity.id
_entity.type
_entity.pdbx_description
1 polymer ?
#
loop_
_entity_poly.entity_id
_entity_poly.type
_entity_poly.pdbx_seq_one_letter_code
_entity_poly.pdbx_strand_id
1 'polypeptide(L)'
;MTDVVAIIDQEIEEESTKEYSDFDLTQLPDSFRKFLDDNSIDPAIYTVTNLPRYFRINTHIPKDKRPTLKDLKEQLNTDQVHKVEGLEDFYSVQLANVRLSDTLAYKEHIIFGIDLSSAIAVEALSINKDDQVLDLCCAPGAKLCMISNLFGKDGVGTVTGVDIAGHRLATCRSLLKKYKVGERVRLFEADGTKFSIPPPSRLGNRVITADTGHKRQKTDIVKPFWAPKMLRFDRQLNSGVLYDKVLVDAEL
;
A
#
# COMPACT_ATOMS: atom_id res chain seq x y z
N MET A 1 -18.67 3.20 5.74
CA MET A 1 -18.12 1.97 6.32
C MET A 1 -18.37 0.93 5.27
N THR A 2 -17.36 0.67 4.47
CA THR A 2 -17.51 -0.16 3.28
C THR A 2 -17.21 -1.59 3.70
N ASP A 3 -18.15 -2.49 3.47
CA ASP A 3 -17.97 -3.90 3.82
C ASP A 3 -16.86 -4.46 2.92
N VAL A 4 -15.65 -4.62 3.47
CA VAL A 4 -14.55 -5.33 2.80
C VAL A 4 -15.01 -6.72 2.33
N VAL A 5 -15.95 -7.31 3.07
CA VAL A 5 -16.64 -8.56 2.72
C VAL A 5 -17.36 -8.44 1.36
N ALA A 6 -18.06 -7.34 1.09
CA ALA A 6 -18.74 -7.13 -0.19
C ALA A 6 -17.76 -6.96 -1.37
N ILE A 7 -16.56 -6.43 -1.12
CA ILE A 7 -15.48 -6.33 -2.13
C ILE A 7 -14.94 -7.72 -2.46
N ILE A 8 -14.75 -8.56 -1.45
CA ILE A 8 -14.30 -9.96 -1.61
C ILE A 8 -15.37 -10.78 -2.32
N ASP A 9 -16.64 -10.62 -1.98
CA ASP A 9 -17.75 -11.34 -2.60
C ASP A 9 -17.93 -10.99 -4.09
N GLN A 10 -17.57 -9.76 -4.51
CA GLN A 10 -17.57 -9.38 -5.93
C GLN A 10 -16.38 -9.93 -6.72
N GLU A 11 -15.23 -10.16 -6.06
CA GLU A 11 -14.09 -10.85 -6.66
C GLU A 11 -14.48 -12.27 -7.11
N ILE A 12 -15.47 -12.88 -6.43
CA ILE A 12 -16.08 -14.16 -6.79
C ILE A 12 -17.03 -14.02 -8.00
N GLU A 13 -17.74 -12.90 -8.16
CA GLU A 13 -18.63 -12.67 -9.32
C GLU A 13 -17.88 -12.32 -10.62
N GLU A 14 -16.74 -11.60 -10.53
CA GLU A 14 -15.82 -11.33 -11.66
C GLU A 14 -15.14 -12.62 -12.19
N GLU A 15 -15.24 -13.77 -11.50
CA GLU A 15 -14.77 -15.05 -12.02
C GLU A 15 -15.46 -15.51 -13.31
N SER A 16 -16.65 -14.94 -13.62
CA SER A 16 -17.48 -15.33 -14.77
C SER A 16 -16.94 -14.90 -16.15
N THR A 17 -15.86 -14.12 -16.22
CA THR A 17 -15.21 -13.67 -17.48
C THR A 17 -13.72 -14.01 -17.59
N LYS A 18 -13.21 -14.93 -16.77
CA LYS A 18 -11.80 -15.36 -16.81
C LYS A 18 -11.52 -16.14 -18.10
N GLU A 19 -10.62 -15.61 -18.94
CA GLU A 19 -10.00 -16.38 -20.02
C GLU A 19 -8.89 -17.27 -19.44
N TYR A 20 -8.94 -18.56 -19.77
CA TYR A 20 -7.99 -19.57 -19.33
C TYR A 20 -7.02 -19.91 -20.47
N SER A 21 -5.76 -20.18 -20.12
CA SER A 21 -4.73 -20.71 -21.01
C SER A 21 -4.87 -22.21 -21.17
N ASP A 22 -4.28 -22.72 -22.25
CA ASP A 22 -4.03 -24.15 -22.45
C ASP A 22 -2.89 -24.69 -21.55
N PHE A 23 -2.58 -24.04 -20.43
CA PHE A 23 -1.54 -24.53 -19.52
C PHE A 23 -1.97 -25.87 -18.93
N ASP A 24 -1.15 -26.89 -19.20
CA ASP A 24 -1.38 -28.24 -18.72
C ASP A 24 -1.07 -28.34 -17.22
N LEU A 25 -2.13 -28.37 -16.41
CA LEU A 25 -2.07 -28.50 -14.95
C LEU A 25 -1.33 -29.76 -14.47
N THR A 26 -1.16 -30.77 -15.33
CA THR A 26 -0.36 -31.96 -15.00
C THR A 26 1.15 -31.66 -14.95
N GLN A 27 1.58 -30.50 -15.46
CA GLN A 27 2.97 -30.03 -15.34
C GLN A 27 3.29 -29.42 -13.98
N LEU A 28 2.29 -29.15 -13.14
CA LEU A 28 2.53 -28.71 -11.76
C LEU A 28 3.28 -29.80 -10.97
N PRO A 29 4.11 -29.47 -9.98
CA PRO A 29 4.72 -30.49 -9.11
C PRO A 29 3.66 -31.29 -8.33
N ASP A 30 3.85 -32.60 -8.12
CA ASP A 30 2.93 -33.43 -7.34
C ASP A 30 2.68 -32.88 -5.94
N SER A 31 3.74 -32.40 -5.29
CA SER A 31 3.66 -31.77 -3.96
C SER A 31 2.79 -30.51 -3.99
N PHE A 32 2.80 -29.77 -5.09
CA PHE A 32 2.01 -28.56 -5.25
C PHE A 32 0.54 -28.89 -5.55
N ARG A 33 0.26 -29.86 -6.43
CA ARG A 33 -1.11 -30.35 -6.65
C ARG A 33 -1.75 -30.87 -5.37
N LYS A 34 -1.00 -31.64 -4.58
CA LYS A 34 -1.46 -32.11 -3.28
C LYS A 34 -1.78 -30.95 -2.33
N PHE A 35 -0.92 -29.92 -2.30
CA PHE A 35 -1.20 -28.72 -1.51
C PHE A 35 -2.50 -28.04 -1.96
N LEU A 36 -2.77 -27.92 -3.26
CA LEU A 36 -4.02 -27.32 -3.76
C LEU A 36 -5.24 -28.13 -3.33
N ASP A 37 -5.20 -29.46 -3.48
CA ASP A 37 -6.27 -30.38 -3.06
C ASP A 37 -6.50 -30.31 -1.54
N ASP A 38 -5.43 -30.41 -0.74
CA ASP A 38 -5.48 -30.37 0.73
C ASP A 38 -6.07 -29.04 1.26
N ASN A 39 -5.98 -27.94 0.49
CA ASN A 39 -6.48 -26.62 0.86
C ASN A 39 -7.73 -26.18 0.08
N SER A 40 -8.35 -27.07 -0.70
CA SER A 40 -9.55 -26.77 -1.51
C SER A 40 -9.36 -25.58 -2.47
N ILE A 41 -8.16 -25.47 -3.06
CA ILE A 41 -7.83 -24.43 -4.05
C ILE A 41 -8.01 -25.04 -5.45
N ASP A 42 -8.88 -24.43 -6.26
CA ASP A 42 -9.07 -24.85 -7.66
C ASP A 42 -7.78 -24.58 -8.47
N PRO A 43 -7.11 -25.60 -9.04
CA PRO A 43 -5.92 -25.39 -9.85
C PRO A 43 -6.15 -24.53 -11.10
N ALA A 44 -7.39 -24.40 -11.59
CA ALA A 44 -7.72 -23.57 -12.75
C ALA A 44 -7.32 -22.10 -12.57
N ILE A 45 -7.19 -21.59 -11.35
CA ILE A 45 -6.73 -20.22 -11.07
C ILE A 45 -5.35 -19.93 -11.66
N TYR A 46 -4.49 -20.95 -11.82
CA TYR A 46 -3.15 -20.81 -12.41
C TYR A 46 -3.16 -20.78 -13.93
N THR A 47 -4.31 -21.03 -14.55
CA THR A 47 -4.47 -20.96 -16.01
C THR A 47 -5.02 -19.62 -16.46
N VAL A 48 -5.43 -18.72 -15.57
CA VAL A 48 -6.00 -17.41 -15.93
C VAL A 48 -4.94 -16.53 -16.62
N THR A 49 -5.23 -16.06 -17.83
CA THR A 49 -4.28 -15.27 -18.65
C THR A 49 -4.57 -13.78 -18.64
N ASN A 50 -5.85 -13.41 -18.54
CA ASN A 50 -6.30 -12.05 -18.79
C ASN A 50 -6.58 -11.27 -17.48
N LEU A 51 -5.63 -11.30 -16.55
CA LEU A 51 -5.80 -10.60 -15.26
C LEU A 51 -5.82 -9.07 -15.45
N PRO A 52 -6.81 -8.36 -14.89
CA PRO A 52 -6.85 -6.91 -14.95
C PRO A 52 -5.67 -6.29 -14.19
N ARG A 53 -5.32 -5.06 -14.56
CA ARG A 53 -4.39 -4.22 -13.80
C ARG A 53 -5.17 -3.26 -12.92
N TYR A 54 -4.66 -3.04 -11.72
CA TYR A 54 -5.26 -2.14 -10.76
C TYR A 54 -4.40 -0.90 -10.52
N PHE A 55 -5.06 0.22 -10.31
CA PHE A 55 -4.40 1.48 -9.98
C PHE A 55 -5.30 2.36 -9.12
N ARG A 56 -4.65 3.30 -8.42
CA ARG A 56 -5.32 4.26 -7.54
C ARG A 56 -4.94 5.68 -7.89
N ILE A 57 -5.86 6.62 -7.69
CA ILE A 57 -5.58 8.05 -7.76
C ILE A 57 -4.86 8.49 -6.47
N ASN A 58 -3.80 9.26 -6.64
CA ASN A 58 -3.06 9.92 -5.57
C ASN A 58 -3.92 11.05 -4.99
N THR A 59 -4.47 10.83 -3.79
CA THR A 59 -5.44 11.75 -3.19
C THR A 59 -4.81 13.07 -2.69
N HIS A 60 -3.48 13.18 -2.65
CA HIS A 60 -2.80 14.45 -2.40
C HIS A 60 -2.96 15.45 -3.57
N ILE A 61 -3.32 14.96 -4.75
CA ILE A 61 -3.72 15.78 -5.89
C ILE A 61 -5.12 16.38 -5.64
N PRO A 62 -5.31 17.71 -5.78
CA PRO A 62 -6.62 18.35 -5.66
C PRO A 62 -7.68 17.71 -6.56
N LYS A 63 -8.92 17.59 -6.08
CA LYS A 63 -10.00 16.88 -6.79
C LYS A 63 -10.26 17.43 -8.19
N ASP A 64 -10.15 18.75 -8.36
CA ASP A 64 -10.29 19.47 -9.64
C ASP A 64 -9.20 19.15 -10.67
N LYS A 65 -8.08 18.54 -10.24
CA LYS A 65 -6.95 18.15 -11.09
C LYS A 65 -6.84 16.64 -11.30
N ARG A 66 -7.78 15.86 -10.78
CA ARG A 66 -7.80 14.40 -10.97
C ARG A 66 -8.51 14.07 -12.28
N PRO A 67 -8.05 13.06 -13.03
CA PRO A 67 -8.73 12.64 -14.25
C PRO A 67 -10.12 12.09 -13.92
N THR A 68 -11.08 12.39 -14.77
CA THR A 68 -12.38 11.73 -14.77
C THR A 68 -12.25 10.32 -15.33
N LEU A 69 -13.30 9.49 -15.16
CA LEU A 69 -13.33 8.16 -15.77
C LEU A 69 -13.20 8.23 -17.31
N LYS A 70 -13.80 9.26 -17.92
CA LYS A 70 -13.68 9.50 -19.36
C LYS A 70 -12.23 9.78 -19.75
N ASP A 71 -11.54 10.65 -19.02
CA ASP A 71 -10.13 10.96 -19.30
C ASP A 71 -9.23 9.72 -19.15
N LEU A 72 -9.52 8.85 -18.17
CA LEU A 72 -8.78 7.60 -17.99
C LEU A 72 -8.98 6.65 -19.18
N LYS A 73 -10.22 6.45 -19.64
CA LYS A 73 -10.53 5.61 -20.82
C LYS A 73 -9.86 6.12 -22.08
N GLU A 74 -9.88 7.43 -22.30
CA GLU A 74 -9.22 8.08 -23.44
C GLU A 74 -7.68 7.89 -23.38
N GLN A 75 -7.07 8.10 -22.21
CA GLN A 75 -5.62 7.93 -22.04
C GLN A 75 -5.14 6.48 -22.15
N LEU A 76 -5.97 5.53 -21.70
CA LEU A 76 -5.68 4.09 -21.73
C LEU A 76 -6.10 3.42 -23.05
N ASN A 77 -6.79 4.16 -23.92
CA ASN A 77 -7.32 3.70 -25.20
C ASN A 77 -8.14 2.39 -25.05
N THR A 78 -9.02 2.36 -24.06
CA THR A 78 -9.90 1.22 -23.77
C THR A 78 -11.14 1.67 -22.99
N ASP A 79 -12.29 1.06 -23.28
CA ASP A 79 -13.51 1.26 -22.50
C ASP A 79 -13.57 0.38 -21.25
N GLN A 80 -12.67 -0.60 -21.14
CA GLN A 80 -12.57 -1.54 -20.02
C GLN A 80 -11.81 -0.93 -18.84
N VAL A 81 -12.22 0.25 -18.40
CA VAL A 81 -11.77 0.91 -17.18
C VAL A 81 -12.97 1.03 -16.25
N HIS A 82 -12.87 0.41 -15.07
CA HIS A 82 -13.97 0.32 -14.12
C HIS A 82 -13.51 0.81 -12.75
N LYS A 83 -14.41 1.49 -12.03
CA LYS A 83 -14.19 1.74 -10.61
C LYS A 83 -14.36 0.42 -9.87
N VAL A 84 -13.46 0.12 -8.94
CA VAL A 84 -13.65 -1.02 -8.05
C VAL A 84 -14.64 -0.60 -6.97
N GLU A 85 -15.74 -1.34 -6.83
CA GLU A 85 -16.73 -1.01 -5.83
C GLU A 85 -16.12 -1.11 -4.43
N GLY A 86 -16.52 -0.17 -3.59
CA GLY A 86 -16.08 -0.09 -2.22
C GLY A 86 -14.64 0.40 -1.97
N LEU A 87 -13.84 0.60 -3.02
CA LEU A 87 -12.52 1.24 -2.91
C LEU A 87 -12.56 2.65 -3.53
N GLU A 88 -12.43 3.67 -2.68
CA GLU A 88 -12.40 5.06 -3.16
C GLU A 88 -11.17 5.34 -4.04
N ASP A 89 -11.40 6.08 -5.13
CA ASP A 89 -10.35 6.51 -6.05
C ASP A 89 -9.55 5.33 -6.66
N PHE A 90 -10.12 4.13 -6.69
CA PHE A 90 -9.49 2.88 -7.15
C PHE A 90 -10.16 2.28 -8.38
N TYR A 91 -9.36 1.74 -9.30
CA TYR A 91 -9.83 1.35 -10.63
C TYR A 91 -9.14 0.05 -11.10
N SER A 92 -9.90 -0.75 -11.85
CA SER A 92 -9.40 -1.86 -12.66
C SER A 92 -9.34 -1.44 -14.14
N VAL A 93 -8.40 -2.02 -14.88
CA VAL A 93 -8.29 -1.85 -16.32
C VAL A 93 -7.79 -3.11 -17.02
N GLN A 94 -8.44 -3.46 -18.13
CA GLN A 94 -7.90 -4.43 -19.08
C GLN A 94 -6.98 -3.72 -20.08
N LEU A 95 -5.67 -3.98 -19.98
CA LEU A 95 -4.68 -3.39 -20.88
C LEU A 95 -4.41 -4.35 -22.04
N ALA A 96 -4.61 -3.86 -23.28
CA ALA A 96 -4.18 -4.56 -24.49
C ALA A 96 -2.81 -4.05 -24.96
N ASN A 97 -2.78 -2.82 -25.48
CA ASN A 97 -1.61 -2.28 -26.18
C ASN A 97 -0.97 -1.05 -25.50
N VAL A 98 -1.63 -0.48 -24.49
CA VAL A 98 -1.15 0.71 -23.76
C VAL A 98 -0.71 0.29 -22.37
N ARG A 99 0.48 0.71 -21.94
CA ARG A 99 0.91 0.50 -20.55
C ARG A 99 0.37 1.62 -19.69
N LEU A 100 0.03 1.32 -18.44
CA LEU A 100 -0.36 2.33 -17.45
C LEU A 100 0.66 3.47 -17.36
N SER A 101 1.96 3.14 -17.48
CA SER A 101 3.07 4.09 -17.42
C SER A 101 3.13 5.10 -18.57
N ASP A 102 2.46 4.81 -19.69
CA ASP A 102 2.48 5.66 -20.87
C ASP A 102 1.42 6.77 -20.80
N THR A 103 0.44 6.65 -19.90
CA THR A 103 -0.62 7.65 -19.67
C THR A 103 -0.08 8.95 -19.10
N LEU A 104 -0.78 10.07 -19.40
CA LEU A 104 -0.44 11.37 -18.83
C LEU A 104 -0.62 11.36 -17.31
N ALA A 105 -1.71 10.77 -16.80
CA ALA A 105 -1.99 10.68 -15.38
C ALA A 105 -0.87 9.95 -14.61
N TYR A 106 -0.26 8.91 -15.17
CA TYR A 106 0.87 8.24 -14.52
C TYR A 106 2.15 9.08 -14.56
N LYS A 107 2.44 9.71 -15.71
CA LYS A 107 3.61 10.58 -15.91
C LYS A 107 3.56 11.81 -15.01
N GLU A 108 2.37 12.35 -14.75
CA GLU A 108 2.13 13.46 -13.83
C GLU A 108 1.98 13.02 -12.36
N HIS A 109 2.14 11.73 -12.08
CA HIS A 109 2.11 11.15 -10.73
C HIS A 109 0.74 11.29 -10.05
N ILE A 110 -0.31 11.36 -10.85
CA ILE A 110 -1.70 11.43 -10.40
C ILE A 110 -2.24 10.03 -10.11
N ILE A 111 -1.76 9.00 -10.81
CA ILE A 111 -2.11 7.60 -10.54
C ILE A 111 -0.88 6.73 -10.28
N PHE A 112 -1.05 5.70 -9.46
CA PHE A 112 -0.05 4.67 -9.21
C PHE A 112 -0.67 3.29 -9.23
N GLY A 113 0.09 2.32 -9.75
CA GLY A 113 -0.30 0.91 -9.71
C GLY A 113 -0.19 0.36 -8.29
N ILE A 114 -1.15 -0.46 -7.91
CA ILE A 114 -1.21 -1.17 -6.64
C ILE A 114 -2.17 -2.35 -6.84
N ASP A 115 -1.80 -3.53 -6.34
CA ASP A 115 -2.65 -4.72 -6.48
C ASP A 115 -3.91 -4.58 -5.63
N LEU A 116 -5.00 -5.22 -6.07
CA LEU A 116 -6.29 -5.19 -5.38
C LEU A 116 -6.17 -5.71 -3.94
N SER A 117 -5.53 -6.88 -3.75
CA SER A 117 -5.26 -7.48 -2.45
C SER A 117 -4.49 -6.54 -1.52
N SER A 118 -3.51 -5.81 -2.07
CA SER A 118 -2.72 -4.83 -1.32
C SER A 118 -3.58 -3.64 -0.86
N ALA A 119 -4.51 -3.18 -1.69
CA ALA A 119 -5.41 -2.09 -1.34
C ALA A 119 -6.43 -2.52 -0.29
N ILE A 120 -7.00 -3.72 -0.45
CA ILE A 120 -7.92 -4.33 0.53
C ILE A 120 -7.23 -4.47 1.90
N ALA A 121 -5.98 -4.93 1.94
CA ALA A 121 -5.23 -5.03 3.20
C ALA A 121 -5.08 -3.68 3.90
N VAL A 122 -4.90 -2.58 3.15
CA VAL A 122 -4.82 -1.23 3.73
C VAL A 122 -6.20 -0.75 4.21
N GLU A 123 -7.27 -0.98 3.45
CA GLU A 123 -8.63 -0.61 3.85
C GLU A 123 -9.09 -1.39 5.10
N ALA A 124 -8.73 -2.67 5.21
CA ALA A 124 -9.06 -3.51 6.36
C ALA A 124 -8.52 -2.95 7.70
N LEU A 125 -7.43 -2.18 7.66
CA LEU A 125 -6.91 -1.50 8.85
C LEU A 125 -7.81 -0.37 9.35
N SER A 126 -8.71 0.16 8.52
CA SER A 126 -9.58 1.30 8.82
C SER A 126 -8.78 2.49 9.40
N ILE A 127 -7.77 2.92 8.65
CA ILE A 127 -6.82 3.95 9.07
C ILE A 127 -7.51 5.31 9.15
N ASN A 128 -7.38 5.96 10.31
CA ASN A 128 -7.79 7.35 10.50
C ASN A 128 -6.65 8.32 10.22
N LYS A 129 -7.00 9.58 9.96
CA LYS A 129 -6.02 10.62 9.59
C LYS A 129 -4.95 10.92 10.64
N ASP A 130 -5.15 10.50 11.88
CA ASP A 130 -4.29 10.76 13.03
C ASP A 130 -3.55 9.49 13.53
N ASP A 131 -3.84 8.33 12.94
CA ASP A 131 -3.26 7.04 13.34
C ASP A 131 -1.74 6.99 13.07
N GLN A 132 -1.02 6.34 13.97
CA GLN A 132 0.38 5.97 13.82
C GLN A 132 0.46 4.54 13.29
N VAL A 133 0.86 4.40 12.04
CA VAL A 133 0.87 3.11 11.32
C VAL A 133 2.28 2.55 11.25
N LEU A 134 2.42 1.26 11.47
CA LEU A 134 3.64 0.49 11.20
C LEU A 134 3.38 -0.41 9.98
N ASP A 135 4.28 -0.35 9.00
CA ASP A 135 4.27 -1.23 7.83
C ASP A 135 5.56 -2.06 7.83
N LEU A 136 5.42 -3.35 8.14
CA LEU A 136 6.53 -4.31 8.15
C LEU A 136 6.64 -4.98 6.77
N CYS A 137 7.88 -5.11 6.28
CA CYS A 137 8.20 -5.54 4.90
C CYS A 137 7.66 -4.56 3.84
N CYS A 138 7.84 -3.26 4.09
CA CYS A 138 7.09 -2.20 3.41
C CYS A 138 7.47 -1.93 1.94
N ALA A 139 8.63 -2.40 1.47
CA ALA A 139 9.07 -2.08 0.11
C ALA A 139 8.40 -3.01 -0.91
N PRO A 140 7.96 -2.51 -2.09
CA PRO A 140 8.40 -1.29 -2.77
C PRO A 140 7.60 -0.02 -2.42
N GLY A 141 6.63 -0.07 -1.49
CA GLY A 141 6.01 1.12 -0.91
C GLY A 141 4.69 1.60 -1.53
N ALA A 142 4.02 0.79 -2.36
CA ALA A 142 2.70 1.17 -2.89
C ALA A 142 1.64 1.29 -1.78
N LYS A 143 1.65 0.35 -0.81
CA LYS A 143 0.80 0.39 0.40
C LYS A 143 1.10 1.64 1.24
N LEU A 144 2.39 1.98 1.44
CA LEU A 144 2.80 3.24 2.09
C LEU A 144 2.26 4.49 1.37
N CYS A 145 2.24 4.51 0.04
CA CYS A 145 1.64 5.60 -0.73
C CYS A 145 0.14 5.72 -0.43
N MET A 146 -0.58 4.59 -0.41
CA MET A 146 -2.00 4.55 -0.07
C MET A 146 -2.28 4.99 1.37
N ILE A 147 -1.53 4.48 2.35
CA ILE A 147 -1.62 4.86 3.76
C ILE A 147 -1.40 6.37 3.92
N SER A 148 -0.35 6.92 3.29
CA SER A 148 -0.05 8.36 3.35
C SER A 148 -1.15 9.23 2.71
N ASN A 149 -1.81 8.72 1.67
CA ASN A 149 -2.98 9.36 1.09
C ASN A 149 -4.17 9.42 2.06
N LEU A 150 -4.39 8.40 2.88
CA LEU A 150 -5.47 8.34 3.87
C LEU A 150 -5.29 9.35 5.02
N PHE A 151 -4.05 9.74 5.35
CA PHE A 151 -3.80 10.78 6.35
C PHE A 151 -4.30 12.18 5.94
N GLY A 152 -4.51 12.41 4.65
CA GLY A 152 -4.88 13.72 4.10
C GLY A 152 -3.89 14.83 4.48
N LYS A 153 -4.36 16.09 4.41
CA LYS A 153 -3.52 17.27 4.70
C LYS A 153 -3.61 17.74 6.15
N ASP A 154 -4.72 17.48 6.84
CA ASP A 154 -4.97 18.06 8.17
C ASP A 154 -4.60 17.14 9.34
N GLY A 155 -4.47 15.83 9.07
CA GLY A 155 -4.13 14.82 10.08
C GLY A 155 -2.72 14.97 10.68
N VAL A 156 -2.47 14.26 11.76
CA VAL A 156 -1.13 14.05 12.36
C VAL A 156 -0.61 12.63 12.20
N GLY A 157 -1.35 11.78 11.47
CA GLY A 157 -1.00 10.41 11.22
C GLY A 157 0.36 10.29 10.54
N THR A 158 1.12 9.29 10.94
CA THR A 158 2.42 8.99 10.35
C THR A 158 2.51 7.51 10.04
N VAL A 159 3.39 7.15 9.11
CA VAL A 159 3.70 5.75 8.86
C VAL A 159 5.19 5.49 8.96
N THR A 160 5.52 4.44 9.70
CA THR A 160 6.87 3.90 9.79
C THR A 160 6.95 2.65 8.94
N GLY A 161 7.74 2.69 7.87
CA GLY A 161 8.04 1.52 7.06
C GLY A 161 9.32 0.84 7.52
N VAL A 162 9.31 -0.48 7.61
CA VAL A 162 10.47 -1.30 7.96
C VAL A 162 10.66 -2.35 6.87
N ASP A 163 11.89 -2.52 6.41
CA ASP A 163 12.24 -3.58 5.47
C ASP A 163 13.70 -3.98 5.72
N ILE A 164 14.04 -5.25 5.52
CA ILE A 164 15.39 -5.75 5.77
C ILE A 164 16.37 -5.35 4.65
N ALA A 165 15.88 -5.07 3.45
CA ALA A 165 16.69 -4.87 2.26
C ALA A 165 16.81 -3.38 1.89
N GLY A 166 17.97 -2.77 2.17
CA GLY A 166 18.24 -1.36 1.87
C GLY A 166 18.02 -0.96 0.40
N HIS A 167 18.28 -1.86 -0.56
CA HIS A 167 18.03 -1.58 -1.98
C HIS A 167 16.52 -1.49 -2.30
N ARG A 168 15.68 -2.35 -1.69
CA ARG A 168 14.22 -2.26 -1.81
C ARG A 168 13.71 -0.97 -1.15
N LEU A 169 14.27 -0.57 0.00
CA LEU A 169 13.97 0.71 0.64
C LEU A 169 14.36 1.91 -0.21
N ALA A 170 15.44 1.84 -0.99
CA ALA A 170 15.81 2.90 -1.92
C ALA A 170 14.74 3.07 -3.03
N THR A 171 14.17 1.97 -3.52
CA THR A 171 13.00 1.97 -4.43
C THR A 171 11.78 2.57 -3.75
N CYS A 172 11.46 2.14 -2.53
CA CYS A 172 10.35 2.67 -1.72
C CYS A 172 10.45 4.18 -1.52
N ARG A 173 11.61 4.68 -1.07
CA ARG A 173 11.91 6.11 -0.96
C ARG A 173 11.69 6.84 -2.29
N SER A 174 12.09 6.24 -3.40
CA SER A 174 11.96 6.86 -4.72
C SER A 174 10.49 6.95 -5.15
N LEU A 175 9.69 5.92 -4.85
CA LEU A 175 8.24 5.90 -5.08
C LEU A 175 7.54 6.99 -4.25
N LEU A 176 7.83 7.06 -2.95
CA LEU A 176 7.29 8.09 -2.04
C LEU A 176 7.60 9.51 -2.52
N LYS A 177 8.83 9.73 -3.02
CA LYS A 177 9.24 11.02 -3.60
C LYS A 177 8.54 11.32 -4.92
N LYS A 178 8.44 10.33 -5.82
CA LYS A 178 7.75 10.45 -7.11
C LYS A 178 6.31 10.93 -6.91
N TYR A 179 5.58 10.30 -6.00
CA TYR A 179 4.18 10.65 -5.71
C TYR A 179 4.01 11.80 -4.71
N LYS A 180 5.10 12.33 -4.16
CA LYS A 180 5.12 13.44 -3.18
C LYS A 180 4.32 13.16 -1.92
N VAL A 181 4.22 11.90 -1.52
CA VAL A 181 3.47 11.42 -0.34
C VAL A 181 4.39 11.09 0.85
N GLY A 182 5.66 11.49 0.77
CA GLY A 182 6.67 11.10 1.76
C GLY A 182 6.76 11.97 3.03
N GLU A 183 5.99 13.05 3.14
CA GLU A 183 6.17 14.05 4.22
C GLU A 183 5.94 13.50 5.64
N ARG A 184 5.13 12.45 5.77
CA ARG A 184 4.79 11.80 7.04
C ARG A 184 5.23 10.34 7.10
N VAL A 185 6.23 9.99 6.29
CA VAL A 185 6.76 8.63 6.20
C VAL A 185 8.20 8.60 6.68
N ARG A 186 8.57 7.62 7.50
CA ARG A 186 9.97 7.31 7.82
C ARG A 186 10.25 5.84 7.55
N LEU A 187 11.45 5.54 7.09
CA LEU A 187 11.87 4.21 6.68
C LEU A 187 13.06 3.74 7.52
N PHE A 188 13.04 2.49 7.93
CA PHE A 188 14.13 1.82 8.66
C PHE A 188 14.56 0.57 7.92
N GLU A 189 15.87 0.41 7.77
CA GLU A 189 16.49 -0.84 7.33
C GLU A 189 16.74 -1.69 8.57
N ALA A 190 15.87 -2.67 8.82
CA ALA A 190 15.92 -3.48 10.04
C ALA A 190 15.19 -4.83 9.86
N ASP A 191 15.54 -5.78 10.73
CA ASP A 191 14.80 -7.04 10.91
C ASP A 191 13.47 -6.74 11.62
N GLY A 192 12.35 -6.96 10.93
CA GLY A 192 11.00 -6.71 11.44
C GLY A 192 10.67 -7.50 12.72
N THR A 193 11.31 -8.66 12.93
CA THR A 193 11.10 -9.47 14.14
C THR A 193 11.75 -8.88 15.40
N LYS A 194 12.67 -7.92 15.21
CA LYS A 194 13.43 -7.24 16.28
C LYS A 194 13.17 -5.74 16.32
N PHE A 195 12.32 -5.20 15.44
CA PHE A 195 12.07 -3.78 15.36
C PHE A 195 11.29 -3.29 16.58
N SER A 196 11.84 -2.31 17.28
CA SER A 196 11.28 -1.81 18.55
C SER A 196 11.25 -0.29 18.66
N ILE A 197 11.32 0.43 17.54
CA ILE A 197 11.30 1.90 17.56
C ILE A 197 9.85 2.36 17.71
N PRO A 198 9.52 3.17 18.74
CA PRO A 198 8.14 3.61 19.00
C PRO A 198 7.67 4.59 17.93
N PRO A 199 6.35 4.77 17.72
CA PRO A 199 5.82 5.78 16.80
C PRO A 199 6.35 7.19 17.12
N PRO A 200 6.41 8.09 16.12
CA PRO A 200 6.90 9.45 16.35
C PRO A 200 6.07 10.17 17.43
N SER A 201 6.74 10.85 18.36
CA SER A 201 6.03 11.61 19.38
C SER A 201 5.59 13.00 18.87
N ARG A 202 6.13 13.43 17.72
CA ARG A 202 5.90 14.74 17.11
C ARG A 202 5.93 14.68 15.59
N LEU A 203 5.18 15.58 14.96
CA LEU A 203 5.24 15.87 13.53
C LEU A 203 5.59 17.35 13.35
N GLY A 204 6.88 17.63 13.11
CA GLY A 204 7.41 19.00 13.16
C GLY A 204 7.18 19.64 14.53
N ASN A 205 6.35 20.68 14.60
CA ASN A 205 6.03 21.35 15.87
C ASN A 205 4.84 20.71 16.61
N ARG A 206 3.98 19.97 15.91
CA ARG A 206 2.78 19.34 16.47
C ARG A 206 3.19 18.16 17.35
N VAL A 207 2.64 18.09 18.56
CA VAL A 207 2.78 16.93 19.44
C VAL A 207 1.71 15.92 19.03
N ILE A 208 2.11 14.66 18.79
CA ILE A 208 1.20 13.56 18.46
C ILE A 208 0.73 12.92 19.75
N THR A 209 1.67 12.52 20.60
CA THR A 209 1.40 11.89 21.90
C THR A 209 1.94 12.74 23.03
N ALA A 210 1.10 13.03 24.02
CA ALA A 210 1.50 13.73 25.23
C ALA A 210 2.42 12.84 26.09
N ASP A 211 3.47 13.44 26.64
CA ASP A 211 4.45 12.77 27.50
C ASP A 211 3.75 12.35 28.81
N THR A 212 3.40 11.07 28.94
CA THR A 212 2.66 10.53 30.10
C THR A 212 3.56 10.29 31.30
N GLY A 213 4.33 11.29 31.74
CA GLY A 213 5.00 11.34 33.06
C GLY A 213 5.93 10.17 33.47
N HIS A 214 6.11 9.14 32.64
CA HIS A 214 6.96 7.99 32.92
C HIS A 214 8.43 8.42 32.84
N LYS A 215 9.27 7.84 33.69
CA LYS A 215 10.72 8.11 33.71
C LYS A 215 11.26 7.89 32.29
N ARG A 216 11.72 8.96 31.66
CA ARG A 216 12.35 8.93 30.32
C ARG A 216 13.53 7.96 30.36
N GLN A 217 13.35 6.77 29.80
CA GLN A 217 14.49 5.93 29.47
C GLN A 217 15.15 6.49 28.21
N LYS A 218 16.44 6.75 28.31
CA LYS A 218 17.26 7.23 27.21
C LYS A 218 17.54 6.01 26.32
N THR A 219 16.81 5.86 25.23
CA THR A 219 17.10 4.89 24.17
C THR A 219 18.18 5.45 23.25
N ASP A 220 19.03 4.58 22.71
CA ASP A 220 19.93 4.97 21.64
C ASP A 220 19.09 5.32 20.40
N ILE A 221 19.25 6.54 19.91
CA ILE A 221 18.49 7.03 18.77
C ILE A 221 18.93 6.26 17.52
N VAL A 222 18.04 5.45 16.96
CA VAL A 222 18.30 4.70 15.73
C VAL A 222 18.08 5.62 14.54
N LYS A 223 19.12 5.81 13.72
CA LYS A 223 19.00 6.65 12.53
C LYS A 223 18.10 5.96 11.49
N PRO A 224 17.02 6.61 11.00
CA PRO A 224 16.22 6.03 9.92
C PRO A 224 17.04 5.95 8.63
N PHE A 225 16.78 4.92 7.83
CA PHE A 225 17.28 4.82 6.44
C PHE A 225 16.89 6.07 5.64
N TRP A 226 15.64 6.52 5.82
CA TRP A 226 15.17 7.78 5.28
C TRP A 226 14.05 8.37 6.13
N ALA A 227 14.07 9.69 6.34
CA ALA A 227 12.96 10.43 6.94
C ALA A 227 12.98 11.88 6.45
N PRO A 228 11.81 12.52 6.26
CA PRO A 228 11.68 13.93 5.95
C PRO A 228 12.08 14.79 7.17
N LYS A 229 12.28 16.10 6.96
CA LYS A 229 12.69 17.03 8.02
C LYS A 229 11.78 17.00 9.24
N MET A 230 10.48 16.76 9.02
CA MET A 230 9.46 16.70 10.08
C MET A 230 9.61 15.50 11.02
N LEU A 231 10.27 14.42 10.58
CA LEU A 231 10.39 13.16 11.33
C LEU A 231 11.85 12.75 11.60
N ARG A 232 12.84 13.31 10.90
CA ARG A 232 14.25 12.91 11.02
C ARG A 232 14.91 13.22 12.38
N PHE A 233 14.29 14.08 13.17
CA PHE A 233 14.73 14.48 14.51
C PHE A 233 13.78 13.95 15.59
N ASP A 234 12.99 12.93 15.26
CA ASP A 234 12.19 12.21 16.25
C ASP A 234 13.09 11.70 17.37
N ARG A 235 12.62 11.88 18.60
CA ARG A 235 13.39 11.55 19.81
C ARG A 235 13.29 10.08 20.19
N GLN A 236 12.41 9.31 19.53
CA GLN A 236 12.18 7.89 19.79
C GLN A 236 11.94 7.62 21.28
N LEU A 237 11.11 8.47 21.89
CA LEU A 237 10.82 8.41 23.31
C LEU A 237 10.08 7.11 23.61
N ASN A 238 10.70 6.25 24.41
CA ASN A 238 10.02 5.06 24.91
C ASN A 238 9.10 5.45 26.07
N SER A 239 7.88 5.88 25.73
CA SER A 239 6.81 6.24 26.67
C SER A 239 5.73 5.15 26.79
N GLY A 240 6.00 3.94 26.30
CA GLY A 240 5.03 2.84 26.25
C GLY A 240 3.92 3.03 25.20
N VAL A 241 4.04 4.02 24.33
CA VAL A 241 3.11 4.25 23.21
C VAL A 241 3.38 3.23 22.11
N LEU A 242 2.32 2.56 21.66
CA LEU A 242 2.35 1.60 20.56
C LEU A 242 1.79 2.22 19.28
N TYR A 243 2.02 1.57 18.15
CA TYR A 243 1.37 1.90 16.89
C TYR A 243 -0.13 1.58 16.98
N ASP A 244 -0.98 2.45 16.41
CA ASP A 244 -2.43 2.27 16.38
C ASP A 244 -2.81 1.14 15.42
N LYS A 245 -2.06 0.99 14.33
CA LYS A 245 -2.29 0.02 13.26
C LYS A 245 -0.97 -0.59 12.81
N VAL A 246 -0.99 -1.89 12.50
CA VAL A 246 0.17 -2.62 11.99
C VAL A 246 -0.23 -3.39 10.74
N LEU A 247 0.49 -3.13 9.65
CA LEU A 247 0.43 -3.92 8.42
C LEU A 247 1.63 -4.85 8.39
N VAL A 248 1.37 -6.14 8.18
CA VAL A 248 2.41 -7.14 7.98
C VAL A 248 2.12 -7.82 6.66
N ASP A 249 2.95 -7.54 5.67
CA ASP A 249 2.91 -8.25 4.40
C ASP A 249 3.96 -9.35 4.41
N ALA A 250 3.51 -10.60 4.27
CA ALA A 250 4.36 -11.77 4.30
C ALA A 250 4.90 -12.17 2.91
N GLU A 251 4.62 -11.39 1.87
CA GLU A 251 5.21 -11.59 0.53
C GLU A 251 6.69 -11.16 0.53
N LEU A 252 7.57 -12.09 0.95
CA LEU A 252 9.04 -11.96 0.87
C LEU A 252 9.66 -12.99 -0.07
#